data_AF-A0A392P5W8-F1
#
_entry.id   AF-A0A392P5W8-F1
#
_cell.length_a   1.000
_cell.length_b   1.000
_cell.length_c   1.000
_cell.angle_alpha   90.00
_cell.angle_beta   90.00
_cell.angle_gamma   90.00
#
_symmetry.space_group_name_H-M   'P 1'
#
loop_
_entity.id
_entity.type
_entity.pdbx_description
1 polymer ?
#
loop_
_entity_poly.entity_id
_entity_poly.type
_entity_poly.pdbx_seq_one_letter_code
_entity_poly.pdbx_strand_id
1 'polypeptide(L)' 'MHVYELNERDRGSPAYLRLSNKTVNSLGDLVPFSNKGIKDLPQELLGVPVEPSPAVEASPAAKALEPHAVIAGFS' A
#
# COMPACT_ATOMS: atom_id res chain seq x y z
N MET A 1 -5.57 21.68 3.00
CA MET A 1 -4.53 20.93 3.73
C MET A 1 -4.80 19.45 3.50
N HIS A 2 -3.85 18.72 2.93
CA HIS A 2 -3.96 17.26 2.79
C HIS A 2 -3.24 16.61 3.97
N VAL A 3 -3.81 15.53 4.48
CA VAL A 3 -3.17 14.64 5.46
C VAL A 3 -3.17 13.28 4.81
N TYR A 4 -1.98 12.70 4.69
CA TYR A 4 -1.83 11.33 4.24
C TYR A 4 -1.66 10.42 5.46
N GLU A 5 -2.00 9.16 5.32
CA GLU A 5 -1.82 8.16 6.36
C GLU A 5 -1.05 6.99 5.77
N LEU A 6 0.07 6.62 6.37
CA LEU A 6 0.92 5.54 5.88
C LEU A 6 1.26 4.56 7.00
N ASN A 7 1.15 3.27 6.69
CA ASN A 7 1.66 2.21 7.53
C ASN A 7 3.12 1.91 7.16
N GLU A 8 4.05 2.45 7.93
CA GLU A 8 5.50 2.23 7.75
C GLU A 8 5.96 0.86 8.28
N ARG A 9 5.04 -0.02 8.68
CA ARG A 9 5.30 -1.39 9.19
C ARG A 9 6.14 -1.42 10.47
N ASP A 10 6.25 -0.29 11.17
CA ASP A 10 7.04 -0.15 12.40
C ASP A 10 6.18 -0.03 13.68
N ARG A 11 4.84 -0.09 13.54
CA ARG A 11 3.87 -0.01 14.66
C ARG A 11 3.21 -1.33 15.04
N GLY A 12 3.60 -2.44 14.43
CA GLY A 12 2.90 -3.73 14.63
C GLY A 12 1.42 -3.69 14.23
N SER A 13 1.06 -2.78 13.32
CA SER A 13 -0.30 -2.55 12.82
C SER A 13 -0.42 -3.03 11.35
N PRO A 14 -1.59 -3.50 10.91
CA PRO A 14 -2.77 -3.79 11.73
C PRO A 14 -2.58 -5.07 12.54
N ALA A 15 -3.33 -5.21 13.63
CA ALA A 15 -3.44 -6.47 14.37
C ALA A 15 -4.64 -7.26 13.85
N TYR A 16 -4.41 -8.43 13.25
CA TYR A 16 -5.51 -9.30 12.82
C TYR A 16 -5.91 -10.26 13.93
N LEU A 17 -7.09 -10.05 14.51
CA LEU A 17 -7.68 -10.93 15.51
C LEU A 17 -8.73 -11.83 14.84
N ARG A 18 -8.33 -13.07 14.55
CA ARG A 18 -9.14 -14.09 13.85
C ARG A 18 -10.12 -14.80 14.78
N LEU A 19 -11.02 -14.02 15.41
CA LEU A 19 -11.95 -14.53 16.41
C LEU A 19 -13.06 -15.42 15.84
N SER A 20 -13.29 -15.35 14.52
CA SER A 20 -14.28 -16.19 13.84
C SER A 20 -13.86 -17.66 13.70
N ASN A 21 -12.58 -18.00 13.97
CA ASN A 21 -11.98 -19.32 13.73
C ASN A 21 -12.16 -19.85 12.30
N LYS A 22 -12.29 -18.94 11.33
CA LYS A 22 -12.35 -19.27 9.90
C LYS A 22 -11.07 -18.82 9.21
N THR A 23 -10.69 -19.54 8.16
CA THR A 23 -9.51 -19.23 7.33
C THR A 23 -9.75 -18.06 6.38
N VAL A 24 -10.98 -17.59 6.29
CA VAL A 24 -11.42 -16.46 5.45
C VAL A 24 -12.05 -15.39 6.32
N ASN A 25 -11.91 -14.13 5.91
CA ASN A 25 -12.50 -12.99 6.61
C ASN A 25 -13.99 -13.24 6.85
N SER A 26 -14.39 -13.22 8.12
CA SER A 26 -15.74 -13.60 8.54
C SER A 26 -16.26 -12.68 9.63
N LEU A 27 -17.59 -12.61 9.75
CA LEU A 27 -18.23 -11.86 10.83
C LEU A 27 -17.68 -12.29 12.19
N GLY A 28 -17.27 -11.33 13.00
CA GLY A 28 -16.65 -11.54 14.31
C GLY A 28 -15.14 -11.32 14.37
N ASP A 29 -14.43 -11.32 13.23
CA ASP A 29 -13.02 -10.92 13.20
C ASP A 29 -12.86 -9.42 13.53
N LEU A 30 -11.78 -9.07 14.24
CA LEU A 30 -11.44 -7.68 14.57
C LEU A 30 -10.10 -7.29 13.95
N VAL A 31 -10.00 -6.05 13.50
CA VAL A 31 -8.76 -5.49 12.93
C VAL A 31 -8.47 -4.11 13.52
N PRO A 32 -7.96 -4.03 14.76
CA PRO A 32 -7.42 -2.78 15.30
C PRO A 32 -6.23 -2.31 14.45
N PHE A 33 -6.15 -1.01 14.16
CA PHE A 33 -5.06 -0.43 13.38
C PHE A 33 -4.62 0.93 13.94
N SER A 34 -3.34 1.25 13.75
CA SER A 34 -2.76 2.57 13.97
C SER A 34 -1.65 2.81 12.95
N ASN A 35 -1.88 3.78 12.07
CA ASN A 35 -0.85 4.23 11.12
C ASN A 35 -0.34 5.62 11.54
N LYS A 36 0.64 6.12 10.79
CA LYS A 36 1.18 7.47 10.97
C LYS A 36 0.47 8.43 10.03
N GLY A 37 0.00 9.54 10.58
CA GLY A 37 -0.30 10.71 9.77
C GLY A 37 1.01 11.31 9.24
N ILE A 38 1.11 11.53 7.95
CA ILE A 38 2.25 12.16 7.30
C ILE A 38 1.77 13.42 6.56
N LYS A 39 2.61 14.45 6.59
CA LYS A 39 2.31 15.73 5.96
C LYS A 39 2.41 15.64 4.45
N ASP A 40 3.52 15.08 3.99
CA ASP A 40 3.87 14.95 2.58
C ASP A 40 4.06 13.46 2.25
N LEU A 41 3.67 13.05 1.04
CA LEU A 41 3.93 11.69 0.57
C LEU A 41 5.44 11.50 0.31
N PRO A 42 5.96 10.28 0.47
CA PRO A 42 7.30 9.93 -0.01
C PRO A 42 7.49 10.32 -1.47
N GLN A 43 8.66 10.88 -1.80
CA GLN A 43 8.97 11.38 -3.15
C GLN A 43 8.83 10.30 -4.24
N GLU A 44 9.12 9.04 -3.91
CA GLU A 44 8.99 7.88 -4.80
C GLU A 44 7.53 7.55 -5.18
N LEU A 45 6.55 8.03 -4.42
CA LEU A 45 5.12 7.89 -4.71
C LEU A 45 4.55 9.12 -5.45
N LEU A 46 5.39 10.14 -5.68
CA LEU A 46 5.03 11.33 -6.42
C LEU A 46 5.52 11.20 -7.87
N GLY A 47 4.66 11.55 -8.81
CA GLY A 47 4.98 11.50 -10.23
C GLY A 47 3.94 12.24 -11.04
N VAL A 48 4.21 12.41 -12.34
CA VAL A 48 3.23 12.94 -13.28
C VAL A 48 2.29 11.80 -13.67
N PRO A 49 0.98 11.88 -13.36
CA PRO A 49 0.04 10.86 -13.79
C PRO A 49 -0.02 10.78 -15.31
N VAL A 50 -0.06 9.56 -15.85
CA VAL A 50 -0.33 9.33 -17.27
C VAL A 50 -1.84 9.41 -17.49
N GLU A 51 -2.28 10.11 -18.54
CA GLU A 51 -3.71 10.19 -18.86
C GLU A 51 -4.30 8.80 -19.15
N PRO A 52 -5.45 8.45 -18.56
CA PRO A 52 -6.05 7.14 -18.77
C PRO A 52 -6.44 6.91 -20.24
N SER A 53 -5.99 5.80 -20.83
CA SER A 53 -6.46 5.32 -22.13
C SER A 53 -6.32 3.80 -22.24
N PRO A 54 -7.03 3.12 -23.18
CA PRO A 54 -6.89 1.69 -23.39
C PRO A 54 -5.49 1.21 -23.77
N ALA A 55 -4.62 2.12 -24.23
CA ALA A 55 -3.25 1.82 -24.62
C ALA A 55 -2.22 2.03 -23.49
N VAL A 56 -2.63 2.59 -22.35
CA VAL A 56 -1.70 2.80 -21.22
C VAL A 56 -1.28 1.45 -20.65
N GLU A 57 0.02 1.28 -20.48
CA GLU A 57 0.62 0.11 -19.85
C GLU A 57 1.81 0.50 -18.96
N ALA A 58 2.16 -0.40 -18.03
CA ALA A 58 3.38 -0.24 -17.24
C ALA A 58 4.62 -0.26 -18.15
N SER A 59 5.66 0.49 -17.77
CA SER A 59 6.93 0.49 -18.49
C SER A 59 7.55 -0.92 -18.51
N PRO A 60 8.38 -1.26 -19.51
CA PRO A 60 9.07 -2.55 -19.55
C PRO A 60 9.86 -2.87 -18.28
N ALA A 61 10.56 -1.88 -17.72
CA ALA A 61 11.33 -2.03 -16.48
C ALA A 61 10.44 -2.34 -15.26
N ALA A 62 9.27 -1.69 -15.16
CA ALA A 62 8.30 -1.97 -14.10
C ALA A 62 7.69 -3.38 -14.26
N LYS A 63 7.39 -3.79 -15.50
CA LYS A 63 6.93 -5.17 -15.79
C LYS A 63 8.01 -6.22 -15.48
N ALA A 64 9.28 -5.89 -15.71
CA ALA A 64 10.43 -6.76 -15.43
C ALA A 64 10.89 -6.74 -13.96
N LEU A 65 10.22 -5.96 -13.10
CA LEU A 65 10.56 -5.80 -11.68
C LEU A 65 12.01 -5.34 -11.46
N GLU A 66 12.52 -4.48 -12.34
CA GLU A 66 13.88 -3.95 -12.19
C GLU A 66 13.99 -3.13 -10.89
N PRO A 67 15.12 -3.19 -10.15
CA PRO A 67 15.24 -2.59 -8.82
C PRO A 67 14.90 -1.09 -8.74
N HIS A 68 15.07 -0.35 -9.84
CA HIS A 68 14.80 1.08 -9.91
C HIS A 68 13.34 1.41 -10.29
N ALA A 69 12.57 0.40 -10.71
CA ALA A 69 11.19 0.51 -11.19
C ALA A 69 10.19 -0.21 -10.26
N VAL A 70 10.64 -0.64 -9.08
CA VAL A 70 9.82 -1.24 -8.02
C VAL A 70 10.09 -0.55 -6.69
N ILE A 71 9.02 -0.36 -5.91
CA ILE A 71 9.15 0.14 -4.54
C ILE A 71 9.62 -0.98 -3.61
N ALA A 72 10.36 -0.61 -2.57
CA ALA A 72 10.83 -1.57 -1.57
C ALA A 72 9.65 -2.34 -0.94
N GLY A 73 9.75 -3.67 -0.93
CA GLY A 73 8.72 -4.54 -0.34
C GLY A 73 7.42 -4.62 -1.13
N PHE A 74 7.47 -4.38 -2.44
CA PHE A 74 6.44 -4.80 -3.40
C PHE A 74 6.29 -6.34 -3.36
N SER A 75 5.06 -6.84 -3.23
CA SER A 75 4.72 -8.27 -3.06
C SER A 75 3.53 -8.66 -3.91
#